data_AF-A0A4U0SMA3-F1
#
_entry.id   AF-A0A4U0SMA3-F1
#
_cell.length_a   1.000
_cell.length_b   1.000
_cell.length_c   1.000
_cell.angle_alpha   90.00
_cell.angle_beta   90.00
_cell.angle_gamma   90.00
#
_symmetry.space_group_name_H-M   'P 1'
#
loop_
_entity.id
_entity.type
_entity.pdbx_description
1 polymer ?
#
loop_
_entity_poly.entity_id
_entity_poly.type
_entity_poly.pdbx_seq_one_letter_code
_entity_poly.pdbx_strand_id
1 'polypeptide(L)'
;MGSVTHRITATREDGEVFQVSYGYGRYRRRYVTCDHCEWREQITWGGAAAKALDHLAGTHGASGAQNMSADRATMNQTLVIMIVCFAVAALLLVIAVS
;
A
#
# COMPACT_ATOMS: atom_id res chain seq x y z
N MET A 1 -10.87 6.48 2.79
CA MET A 1 -10.01 5.49 3.49
C MET A 1 -9.41 6.18 4.71
N GLY A 2 -9.02 5.47 5.78
CA GLY A 2 -8.40 6.10 6.96
C GLY A 2 -6.87 6.27 6.82
N SER A 3 -6.20 5.25 6.27
CA SER A 3 -4.79 5.32 5.86
C SER A 3 -4.56 4.40 4.66
N VAL A 4 -3.68 4.82 3.75
CA VAL A 4 -3.24 4.01 2.60
C VAL A 4 -1.87 3.43 2.92
N THR A 5 -1.69 2.14 2.63
CA THR A 5 -0.44 1.41 2.86
C THR A 5 0.23 1.03 1.56
N HIS A 6 -0.56 0.70 0.53
CA HIS A 6 -0.07 0.30 -0.78
C HIS A 6 -1.00 0.85 -1.86
N ARG A 7 -0.42 1.06 -3.04
CA ARG A 7 -1.14 1.34 -4.29
C ARG A 7 -0.85 0.20 -5.25
N ILE A 8 -1.92 -0.34 -5.83
CA ILE A 8 -1.87 -1.39 -6.84
C ILE A 8 -2.35 -0.77 -8.14
N THR A 9 -1.54 -0.86 -9.20
CA THR A 9 -1.83 -0.22 -10.48
C THR A 9 -1.84 -1.26 -11.60
N ALA A 10 -2.65 -1.03 -12.62
CA ALA A 10 -2.60 -1.77 -13.88
C ALA A 10 -2.82 -0.80 -15.06
N THR A 11 -2.23 -1.10 -16.22
CA THR A 11 -2.42 -0.30 -17.43
C THR A 11 -3.50 -0.89 -18.34
N ARG A 12 -4.29 -0.04 -18.97
CA ARG A 12 -5.14 -0.38 -20.12
C ARG A 12 -4.31 -0.35 -21.41
N GLU A 13 -4.83 -0.93 -22.49
CA GLU A 13 -4.19 -0.98 -23.81
C GLU A 13 -3.82 0.39 -24.40
N ASP A 14 -4.57 1.44 -24.06
CA ASP A 14 -4.29 2.83 -24.44
C ASP A 14 -3.17 3.49 -23.62
N GLY A 15 -2.60 2.76 -22.65
CA GLY A 15 -1.57 3.24 -21.74
C GLY A 15 -2.11 3.98 -20.51
N GLU A 16 -3.44 4.12 -20.36
CA GLU A 16 -4.04 4.72 -19.18
C GLU A 16 -3.77 3.84 -17.94
N VAL A 17 -3.28 4.48 -16.87
CA VAL A 17 -2.98 3.80 -15.61
C VAL A 17 -4.19 3.88 -14.70
N PHE A 18 -4.70 2.72 -14.32
CA PHE A 18 -5.72 2.58 -13.30
C PHE A 18 -5.09 2.12 -11.99
N GLN A 19 -5.65 2.56 -10.87
CA GLN A 19 -5.12 2.24 -9.57
C GLN A 19 -6.19 2.01 -8.50
N VAL A 20 -5.77 1.23 -7.52
CA VAL A 20 -6.54 0.85 -6.35
C VAL A 20 -5.68 1.09 -5.12
N SER A 21 -6.27 1.74 -4.13
CA SER A 21 -5.66 1.99 -2.83
C SER A 21 -5.95 0.82 -1.88
N TYR A 22 -4.92 0.32 -1.19
CA TYR A 22 -5.04 -0.68 -0.13
C TYR A 22 -4.56 -0.11 1.21
N GLY A 23 -5.37 -0.25 2.25
CA GLY A 23 -4.99 0.21 3.58
C GLY A 23 -6.05 -0.01 4.65
N TYR A 24 -5.99 0.79 5.70
CA TYR A 24 -6.84 0.61 6.88
C TYR A 24 -7.96 1.66 6.94
N GLY A 25 -9.16 1.19 7.27
CA GLY A 25 -10.31 2.00 7.59
C GLY A 25 -10.56 2.05 9.10
N ARG A 26 -11.79 2.41 9.48
CA ARG A 26 -12.24 2.43 10.87
C ARG A 26 -12.05 1.05 11.51
N TYR A 27 -11.70 1.04 12.80
CA TYR A 27 -11.43 -0.20 13.56
C TYR A 27 -10.32 -1.07 12.97
N ARG A 28 -9.36 -0.47 12.26
CA ARG A 28 -8.23 -1.17 11.61
C ARG A 28 -8.66 -2.27 10.63
N ARG A 29 -9.87 -2.18 10.08
CA ARG A 29 -10.32 -3.08 9.02
C ARG A 29 -9.58 -2.76 7.73
N ARG A 30 -9.11 -3.80 7.04
CA ARG A 30 -8.39 -3.66 5.78
C ARG A 30 -9.39 -3.47 4.64
N TYR A 31 -9.13 -2.50 3.79
CA TYR A 31 -9.94 -2.22 2.62
C TYR A 31 -9.09 -2.05 1.39
N VAL A 32 -9.66 -2.46 0.28
CA VAL A 32 -9.23 -2.17 -1.08
C VAL A 32 -10.29 -1.23 -1.66
N THR A 33 -9.90 -0.13 -2.28
CA THR A 33 -10.82 0.88 -2.81
C THR A 33 -10.30 1.37 -4.16
N CYS A 34 -11.16 1.34 -5.17
CA CYS A 34 -10.80 1.87 -6.48
C CYS A 34 -10.75 3.40 -6.42
N ASP A 35 -9.74 4.00 -7.07
CA ASP A 35 -9.62 5.45 -7.14
C ASP A 35 -10.43 6.04 -8.32
N HIS A 36 -11.04 5.20 -9.15
CA HIS A 36 -11.72 5.58 -10.40
C HIS A 36 -13.23 5.26 -10.41
N CYS A 37 -13.74 4.54 -9.41
CA CYS A 37 -15.16 4.27 -9.24
C CYS A 37 -15.50 4.05 -7.75
N GLU A 38 -16.78 3.85 -7.43
CA GLU A 38 -17.24 3.66 -6.04
C GLU A 38 -16.95 2.27 -5.46
N TRP A 39 -16.27 1.39 -6.21
CA TRP A 39 -15.96 0.05 -5.75
C TRP A 39 -15.03 0.05 -4.53
N ARG A 40 -15.44 -0.74 -3.53
CA ARG A 40 -14.70 -0.95 -2.29
C ARG A 40 -14.97 -2.34 -1.76
N GLU A 41 -13.92 -3.01 -1.30
CA GLU A 41 -14.02 -4.33 -0.69
C GLU A 41 -13.26 -4.39 0.64
N GLN A 42 -13.86 -5.03 1.64
CA GLN A 42 -13.20 -5.34 2.91
C GLN A 42 -12.39 -6.62 2.78
N ILE A 43 -11.09 -6.56 3.12
CA ILE A 43 -10.20 -7.72 3.05
C ILE A 43 -10.03 -8.35 4.42
N THR A 44 -10.66 -9.51 4.61
CA THR A 44 -10.55 -10.31 5.83
C THR A 44 -9.29 -11.16 5.83
N TRP A 45 -8.92 -11.77 4.70
CA TRP A 45 -7.78 -12.69 4.55
C TRP A 45 -7.15 -12.59 3.18
N GLY A 46 -5.84 -12.33 3.13
CA GLY A 46 -5.01 -12.40 1.91
C GLY A 46 -5.59 -11.70 0.67
N GLY A 47 -5.02 -11.95 -0.51
CA GLY A 47 -5.69 -11.73 -1.79
C GLY A 47 -6.02 -10.29 -2.23
N ALA A 48 -5.62 -9.25 -1.48
CA ALA A 48 -5.93 -7.86 -1.82
C ALA A 48 -5.43 -7.47 -3.23
N ALA A 49 -4.21 -7.91 -3.59
CA ALA A 49 -3.63 -7.67 -4.91
C ALA A 49 -4.41 -8.36 -6.03
N ALA A 50 -4.70 -9.66 -5.88
CA ALA A 50 -5.47 -10.41 -6.87
C ALA A 50 -6.87 -9.79 -7.10
N LYS A 51 -7.60 -9.50 -6.01
CA LYS A 51 -8.93 -8.86 -6.09
C LYS A 51 -8.89 -7.48 -6.75
N ALA A 52 -7.87 -6.68 -6.43
CA ALA A 52 -7.68 -5.38 -7.07
C ALA A 52 -7.42 -5.53 -8.57
N LEU A 53 -6.54 -6.44 -8.96
CA LEU A 53 -6.19 -6.70 -10.36
C LEU A 53 -7.38 -7.27 -11.16
N ASP A 54 -8.14 -8.20 -10.57
CA ASP A 54 -9.37 -8.73 -11.17
C ASP A 54 -10.39 -7.62 -11.41
N HIS A 55 -10.56 -6.71 -10.45
CA HIS A 55 -11.43 -5.55 -10.60
C HIS A 55 -10.92 -4.59 -11.69
N LEU A 56 -9.62 -4.27 -11.70
CA LEU A 56 -9.01 -3.40 -12.70
C LEU A 56 -9.14 -3.98 -14.11
N ALA A 57 -8.90 -5.27 -14.29
CA ALA A 57 -9.07 -5.95 -15.57
C ALA A 57 -10.54 -6.02 -15.98
N GLY A 58 -11.44 -6.45 -15.09
CA GLY A 58 -12.84 -6.68 -15.41
C GLY A 58 -13.68 -5.42 -15.57
N THR A 59 -13.43 -4.39 -14.76
CA THR A 59 -14.24 -3.15 -14.75
C THR A 59 -13.59 -2.04 -15.58
N HIS A 60 -12.26 -1.95 -15.53
CA HIS A 60 -11.53 -0.89 -16.20
C HIS A 60 -10.76 -1.36 -17.44
N GLY A 61 -10.80 -2.65 -17.80
CA GLY A 61 -10.05 -3.18 -18.95
C GLY A 61 -8.52 -3.06 -18.78
N ALA A 62 -8.06 -2.82 -17.55
CA ALA A 62 -6.64 -2.61 -17.25
C ALA A 62 -5.97 -3.94 -16.91
N SER A 63 -5.63 -4.71 -17.93
CA SER A 63 -5.00 -6.04 -17.83
C SER A 63 -3.50 -6.04 -18.15
N GLY A 64 -2.93 -4.88 -18.51
CA GLY A 64 -1.54 -4.71 -18.92
C GLY A 64 -0.54 -4.70 -17.76
N ALA A 65 0.46 -3.84 -17.82
CA ALA A 65 1.55 -3.79 -16.85
C ALA A 65 1.02 -3.53 -15.44
N GLN A 66 1.43 -4.38 -14.49
CA GLN A 66 0.96 -4.35 -13.11
C GLN A 66 2.09 -3.91 -12.18
N ASN A 67 1.76 -3.13 -11.16
CA ASN A 67 2.72 -2.74 -10.14
C ASN A 67 2.05 -2.63 -8.77
N MET A 68 2.81 -2.90 -7.72
CA MET A 68 2.41 -2.70 -6.34
C MET A 68 3.51 -1.93 -5.63
N SER A 69 3.16 -0.74 -5.15
CA SER A 69 4.09 0.14 -4.42
C SER A 69 3.54 0.44 -3.03
N ALA A 70 4.43 0.52 -2.05
CA ALA A 70 4.08 1.03 -0.73
C ALA A 70 3.76 2.53 -0.84
N ASP A 71 2.81 3.00 -0.03
CA ASP A 71 2.49 4.42 0.01
C ASP A 71 3.68 5.21 0.57
N ARG A 72 3.97 6.37 -0.02
CA ARG A 72 5.13 7.19 0.32
C ARG A 72 5.16 7.61 1.79
N ALA A 73 3.99 7.86 2.39
CA ALA A 73 3.91 8.18 3.81
C ALA A 73 4.33 6.98 4.67
N THR A 74 3.90 5.77 4.28
CA THR A 74 4.28 4.52 4.95
C THR A 74 5.78 4.24 4.80
N MET A 75 6.34 4.48 3.61
CA MET A 75 7.79 4.36 3.37
C MET A 75 8.59 5.33 4.24
N ASN A 76 8.22 6.61 4.25
CA ASN A 76 8.91 7.62 5.05
C ASN A 76 8.84 7.31 6.54
N GLN A 77 7.67 6.91 7.04
CA GLN A 77 7.51 6.55 8.45
C GLN A 77 8.40 5.35 8.82
N THR A 78 8.47 4.34 7.95
CA THR A 78 9.34 3.17 8.17
C THR A 78 10.81 3.57 8.22
N LEU A 79 11.26 4.43 7.31
CA LEU A 79 12.63 4.93 7.26
C LEU A 79 12.99 5.74 8.51
N VAL A 80 12.10 6.61 8.97
CA VAL A 80 12.30 7.39 10.21
C VAL A 80 12.41 6.47 11.42
N ILE A 81 11.52 5.49 11.56
CA ILE A 81 11.55 4.52 12.68
C ILE A 81 12.88 3.75 12.66
N MET A 82 13.33 3.28 11.49
CA MET A 82 14.61 2.60 11.38
C MET A 82 15.77 3.48 11.88
N ILE A 83 15.87 4.72 11.37
CA ILE A 83 16.93 5.65 11.77
C ILE A 83 16.93 5.87 13.29
N VAL A 84 15.76 6.09 13.88
CA VAL A 84 15.62 6.29 15.34
C VAL A 84 16.07 5.04 16.10
N CYS A 85 15.64 3.85 15.70
CA CYS A 85 16.07 2.60 16.34
C CYS A 85 17.59 2.41 16.27
N PHE A 86 18.22 2.69 15.13
CA PHE A 86 19.67 2.63 14.98
C PHE A 86 20.39 3.66 15.85
N ALA A 87 19.88 4.89 15.92
CA ALA A 87 20.45 5.93 16.78
C ALA A 87 20.38 5.56 18.27
N VAL A 88 19.26 5.00 18.72
CA VAL A 88 19.09 4.51 20.10
C VAL A 88 20.05 3.35 20.38
N ALA A 89 20.16 2.38 19.47
CA ALA A 89 21.09 1.27 19.62
C ALA A 89 22.55 1.75 19.70
N ALA A 90 22.95 2.69 18.83
CA ALA A 90 24.28 3.29 18.84
C ALA A 90 24.56 4.04 20.16
N LEU A 91 23.59 4.80 20.67
CA LEU A 91 23.72 5.50 21.95
C LEU A 91 23.90 4.53 23.12
N LEU A 92 23.10 3.46 23.16
CA LEU A 92 23.23 2.41 24.19
C LEU A 92 24.58 1.72 24.14
N LEU A 93 25.09 1.45 22.93
CA LEU A 93 26.42 0.88 22.75
C LEU A 93 27.50 1.82 23.28
N VAL A 94 27.45 3.12 22.93
CA VAL A 94 28.40 4.12 23.43
C VAL A 94 28.40 4.19 24.95
N ILE A 95 27.22 4.23 25.58
CA ILE A 95 27.08 4.23 27.05
C ILE A 95 27.66 2.94 27.65
N ALA A 96 27.44 1.79 27.01
CA ALA A 96 27.91 0.51 27.53
C ALA A 96 29.44 0.32 27.46
N VAL A 97 30.13 1.03 26.55
CA VAL A 97 31.60 0.98 26.41
C VAL A 97 32.33 2.19 27.01
N SER A 98 31.62 3.16 27.56
CA SER A 98 32.18 4.32 28.27
C SER A 98 32.19 4.10 29.78
#